data_AF-A0A7L4Z767-F1
#
_entry.id   AF-A0A7L4Z767-F1
#
_cell.length_a   1.000
_cell.length_b   1.000
_cell.length_c   1.000
_cell.angle_alpha   90.00
_cell.angle_beta   90.00
_cell.angle_gamma   90.00
#
_symmetry.space_group_name_H-M   'P 1'
#
loop_
_entity.id
_entity.type
_entity.pdbx_description
1 polymer ?
#
loop_
_entity_poly.entity_id
_entity_poly.type
_entity_poly.pdbx_seq_one_letter_code
_entity_poly.pdbx_strand_id
1 'polypeptide(L)'
;MPKKITPAEQVERHDCPKCQAPAGSPCRTGAGKVAASYHTGRFALVPALKAELTVKTPADRQPGKAWTQGAPVAQVPEAKPGAAIRLGYARCSTVGQELQSQLDALAGAQCTRVFSEKISTRVKERPELEKALALAREIRQAAPGQAVILTVVEMKRLARNAAELMSLSATLQADGIQLELLSGPLTGVYDPNGAGAIVFAVLAVSAEVEREGIREKTLEGLDAAARKGNHGGRPTVVDDDKLAAARARHAKGESVTAIAKALGISRATLYRHIGESA
;
A
#
# COMPACT_ATOMS: atom_id res chain seq x y z
N MET A 1 -23.22 -27.51 -38.01
CA MET A 1 -22.80 -26.10 -38.23
C MET A 1 -23.37 -25.26 -37.10
N PRO A 2 -22.56 -24.49 -36.33
CA PRO A 2 -23.09 -23.64 -35.27
C PRO A 2 -24.00 -22.55 -35.87
N LYS A 3 -25.20 -22.37 -35.32
CA LYS A 3 -26.14 -21.31 -35.70
C LYS A 3 -25.42 -19.95 -35.58
N LYS A 4 -25.43 -19.14 -36.65
CA LYS A 4 -24.93 -17.76 -36.57
C LYS A 4 -25.83 -16.99 -35.59
N ILE A 5 -25.20 -16.42 -34.56
CA ILE A 5 -25.90 -15.61 -33.54
C ILE A 5 -26.33 -14.30 -34.20
N THR A 6 -27.62 -14.01 -34.17
CA THR A 6 -28.21 -12.77 -34.68
C THR A 6 -27.89 -11.58 -33.76
N PRO A 7 -27.91 -10.33 -34.26
CA PRO A 7 -27.71 -9.14 -33.42
C PRO A 7 -28.66 -9.09 -32.22
N ALA A 8 -29.92 -9.49 -32.41
CA ALA A 8 -30.89 -9.55 -31.31
C ALA A 8 -30.51 -10.58 -30.23
N GLU A 9 -30.05 -11.77 -30.63
CA GLU A 9 -29.54 -12.79 -29.69
C GLU A 9 -28.26 -12.33 -28.97
N GLN A 10 -27.46 -11.44 -29.56
CA GLN A 10 -26.30 -10.83 -28.87
C GLN A 10 -26.77 -9.80 -27.83
N VAL A 11 -27.73 -8.94 -28.18
CA VAL A 11 -28.30 -7.92 -27.29
C VAL A 11 -29.00 -8.55 -26.08
N GLU A 12 -29.69 -9.66 -26.29
CA GLU A 12 -30.44 -10.35 -25.24
C GLU A 12 -29.55 -11.09 -24.23
N ARG A 13 -28.25 -11.22 -24.47
CA ARG A 13 -27.32 -11.88 -23.50
C ARG A 13 -26.98 -11.03 -22.28
N HIS A 14 -27.35 -9.76 -22.27
CA HIS A 14 -27.04 -8.80 -21.21
C HIS A 14 -28.31 -8.19 -20.64
N ASP A 15 -28.33 -7.85 -19.36
CA ASP A 15 -29.44 -7.12 -18.75
C ASP A 15 -29.52 -5.68 -19.32
N CYS A 16 -30.73 -5.12 -19.41
CA CYS A 16 -30.91 -3.75 -19.90
C CYS A 16 -30.72 -2.74 -18.76
N PRO A 17 -29.75 -1.81 -18.84
CA PRO A 17 -29.51 -0.84 -17.77
C PRO A 17 -30.62 0.21 -17.66
N LYS A 18 -31.40 0.45 -18.73
CA LYS A 18 -32.40 1.52 -18.79
C LYS A 18 -33.80 1.06 -18.39
N CYS A 19 -34.25 -0.12 -18.80
CA CYS A 19 -35.57 -0.66 -18.42
C CYS A 19 -35.49 -1.88 -17.49
N GLN A 20 -34.29 -2.24 -17.03
CA GLN A 20 -34.04 -3.36 -16.12
C GLN A 20 -34.58 -4.72 -16.62
N ALA A 21 -34.78 -4.84 -17.94
CA ALA A 21 -35.18 -6.10 -18.55
C ALA A 21 -34.01 -7.10 -18.45
N PRO A 22 -34.21 -8.31 -17.88
CA PRO A 22 -33.12 -9.27 -17.71
C PRO A 22 -32.65 -9.84 -19.06
N ALA A 23 -31.54 -10.57 -19.03
CA ALA A 23 -31.07 -11.35 -20.17
C ALA A 23 -32.16 -12.32 -20.66
N GLY A 24 -32.24 -12.51 -21.98
CA GLY A 24 -33.29 -13.24 -22.69
C GLY A 24 -34.58 -12.45 -22.90
N SER A 25 -34.61 -11.16 -22.54
CA SER A 25 -35.83 -10.36 -22.53
C SER A 25 -35.74 -9.15 -23.46
N PRO A 26 -36.80 -8.85 -24.23
CA PRO A 26 -36.86 -7.64 -25.04
C PRO A 26 -36.90 -6.38 -24.15
N CYS A 27 -36.45 -5.26 -24.70
CA CYS A 27 -36.60 -3.96 -24.06
C CYS A 27 -38.08 -3.56 -23.90
N ARG A 28 -38.38 -2.76 -22.88
CA ARG A 28 -39.75 -2.32 -22.55
C ARG A 28 -39.93 -0.82 -22.78
N THR A 29 -41.14 -0.46 -23.16
CA THR A 29 -41.63 0.93 -23.15
C THR A 29 -41.89 1.39 -21.71
N GLY A 30 -42.06 2.69 -21.48
CA GLY A 30 -42.42 3.22 -20.15
C GLY A 30 -43.72 2.65 -19.58
N ALA A 31 -44.60 2.11 -20.43
CA ALA A 31 -45.84 1.43 -20.03
C ALA A 31 -45.67 -0.10 -19.80
N GLY A 32 -44.44 -0.61 -19.68
CA GLY A 32 -44.17 -2.02 -19.40
C GLY A 32 -44.38 -3.00 -20.57
N LYS A 33 -44.70 -2.49 -21.77
CA LYS A 33 -44.94 -3.29 -22.99
C LYS A 33 -43.66 -3.48 -23.80
N VAL A 34 -43.54 -4.58 -24.53
CA VAL A 34 -42.41 -4.86 -25.45
C VAL A 34 -42.23 -3.71 -26.44
N ALA A 35 -41.01 -3.17 -26.53
CA ALA A 35 -40.66 -2.14 -27.49
C ALA A 35 -40.45 -2.74 -28.90
N ALA A 36 -40.62 -1.92 -29.94
CA ALA A 36 -40.32 -2.35 -31.32
C ALA A 36 -38.80 -2.47 -31.58
N SER A 37 -38.00 -1.78 -30.77
CA SER A 37 -36.55 -1.76 -30.85
C SER A 37 -35.91 -1.73 -29.46
N TYR A 38 -34.68 -2.23 -29.40
CA TYR A 38 -33.83 -2.12 -28.24
C TYR A 38 -33.33 -0.68 -28.04
N HIS A 39 -33.05 -0.30 -26.79
CA HIS A 39 -32.52 1.03 -26.48
C HIS A 39 -31.03 1.09 -26.78
N THR A 40 -30.54 2.26 -27.20
CA THR A 40 -29.10 2.50 -27.46
C THR A 40 -28.19 2.12 -26.29
N GLY A 41 -28.64 2.36 -25.05
CA GLY A 41 -27.89 1.98 -23.85
C GLY A 41 -27.62 0.47 -23.71
N ARG A 42 -28.49 -0.40 -24.26
CA ARG A 42 -28.24 -1.86 -24.25
C ARG A 42 -27.16 -2.27 -25.27
N PHE A 43 -26.97 -1.49 -26.33
CA PHE A 43 -25.92 -1.73 -27.34
C PHE A 43 -24.53 -1.38 -26.83
N ALA A 44 -24.41 -0.42 -25.91
CA ALA A 44 -23.13 -0.10 -25.26
C ALA A 44 -22.49 -1.31 -24.56
N LEU A 45 -23.30 -2.31 -24.19
CA LEU A 45 -22.87 -3.57 -23.57
C LEU A 45 -22.40 -4.62 -24.60
N VAL A 46 -22.63 -4.39 -25.89
CA VAL A 46 -22.26 -5.31 -26.99
C VAL A 46 -21.28 -4.58 -27.93
N PRO A 47 -19.96 -4.72 -27.75
CA PRO A 47 -18.96 -3.94 -28.49
C PRO A 47 -19.13 -3.96 -30.01
N ALA A 48 -19.56 -5.10 -30.58
CA ALA A 48 -19.79 -5.26 -32.02
C ALA A 48 -20.96 -4.42 -32.56
N LEU A 49 -21.93 -4.06 -31.73
CA LEU A 49 -23.14 -3.33 -32.10
C LEU A 49 -23.12 -1.86 -31.65
N LYS A 50 -21.99 -1.38 -31.12
CA LYS A 50 -21.87 -0.01 -30.60
C LYS A 50 -22.13 1.07 -31.66
N ALA A 51 -21.86 0.77 -32.94
CA ALA A 51 -22.11 1.66 -34.06
C ALA A 51 -23.53 1.52 -34.65
N GLU A 52 -24.31 0.52 -34.22
CA GLU A 52 -25.66 0.31 -34.73
C GLU A 52 -26.65 1.25 -34.01
N LEU A 53 -27.35 2.07 -34.79
CA LEU A 53 -28.35 3.00 -34.25
C LEU A 53 -29.62 2.28 -33.77
N THR A 54 -29.93 1.09 -34.31
CA THR A 54 -31.17 0.36 -34.01
C THR A 54 -31.07 -1.13 -34.32
N VAL A 55 -31.35 -1.97 -33.32
CA VAL A 55 -31.63 -3.41 -33.50
C VAL A 55 -33.11 -3.66 -33.24
N LYS A 56 -33.80 -4.33 -34.17
CA LYS A 56 -35.20 -4.70 -34.02
C LYS A 56 -35.37 -5.84 -33.04
N THR A 57 -36.43 -5.78 -32.24
CA THR A 57 -36.83 -6.91 -31.42
C THR A 57 -37.28 -8.07 -32.32
N PRO A 58 -36.88 -9.32 -32.04
CA PRO A 58 -37.29 -10.49 -32.82
C PRO A 58 -38.80 -10.62 -32.97
N ALA A 59 -39.25 -11.16 -34.10
CA ALA A 59 -40.69 -11.27 -34.43
C ALA A 59 -41.47 -12.19 -33.48
N ASP A 60 -40.80 -13.13 -32.82
CA ASP A 60 -41.36 -13.99 -31.76
C ASP A 60 -41.62 -13.25 -30.44
N ARG A 61 -41.33 -11.95 -30.38
CA ARG A 61 -41.69 -11.04 -29.29
C ARG A 61 -42.53 -9.89 -29.85
N GLN A 62 -43.84 -10.04 -29.79
CA GLN A 62 -44.79 -9.05 -30.36
C GLN A 62 -44.66 -7.67 -29.68
N PRO A 63 -44.34 -6.60 -30.42
CA PRO A 63 -44.34 -5.23 -29.89
C PRO A 63 -45.69 -4.85 -29.29
N GLY A 64 -45.69 -4.09 -28.20
CA GLY A 64 -46.91 -3.62 -27.55
C GLY A 64 -47.63 -4.64 -26.64
N LYS A 65 -47.19 -5.90 -26.60
CA LYS A 65 -47.71 -6.90 -25.65
C LYS A 65 -47.07 -6.76 -24.27
N ALA A 66 -47.82 -7.12 -23.23
CA ALA A 66 -47.27 -7.35 -21.91
C ALA A 66 -46.35 -8.57 -21.96
N TRP A 67 -45.12 -8.41 -21.48
CA TRP A 67 -44.11 -9.45 -21.54
C TRP A 67 -44.07 -10.27 -20.26
N THR A 68 -43.87 -11.58 -20.39
CA THR A 68 -43.61 -12.52 -19.31
C THR A 68 -42.24 -13.16 -19.50
N GLN A 69 -41.52 -13.40 -18.40
CA GLN A 69 -40.18 -13.97 -18.45
C GLN A 69 -40.18 -15.39 -19.01
N GLY A 70 -39.46 -15.56 -20.13
CA GLY A 70 -39.16 -16.88 -20.69
C GLY A 70 -38.03 -17.57 -19.93
N ALA A 71 -37.63 -18.75 -20.40
CA ALA A 71 -36.50 -19.48 -19.83
C ALA A 71 -35.23 -18.59 -19.83
N PRO A 72 -34.45 -18.57 -18.73
CA PRO A 72 -33.23 -17.76 -18.65
C PRO A 72 -32.28 -18.12 -19.80
N VAL A 73 -31.90 -17.12 -20.60
CA VAL A 73 -30.79 -17.28 -21.53
C VAL A 73 -29.51 -17.24 -20.71
N ALA A 74 -28.56 -18.13 -20.99
CA ALA A 74 -27.25 -18.09 -20.37
C ALA A 74 -26.63 -16.70 -20.56
N GLN A 75 -26.56 -15.92 -19.49
CA GLN A 75 -25.87 -14.63 -19.47
C GLN A 75 -24.44 -14.87 -19.97
N VAL A 76 -23.92 -13.95 -20.79
CA VAL A 76 -22.48 -13.99 -21.09
C VAL A 76 -21.79 -13.86 -19.75
N PRO A 77 -21.04 -14.90 -19.30
CA PRO A 77 -20.33 -14.80 -18.05
C PRO A 77 -19.46 -13.56 -18.12
N GLU A 78 -19.55 -12.72 -17.08
CA GLU A 78 -18.64 -11.61 -16.86
C GLU A 78 -17.22 -12.10 -17.17
N ALA A 79 -16.51 -11.36 -18.02
CA ALA A 79 -15.23 -11.81 -18.56
C ALA A 79 -14.38 -12.34 -17.40
N LYS A 80 -14.10 -13.66 -17.40
CA LYS A 80 -13.35 -14.28 -16.32
C LYS A 80 -12.12 -13.40 -16.07
N PRO A 81 -11.94 -12.85 -14.86
CA PRO A 81 -10.77 -12.05 -14.58
C PRO A 81 -9.56 -12.90 -14.98
N GLY A 82 -8.73 -12.36 -15.88
CA GLY A 82 -7.49 -13.02 -16.24
C GLY A 82 -6.68 -13.31 -14.98
N ALA A 83 -5.71 -14.23 -15.07
CA ALA A 83 -4.84 -14.53 -13.94
C ALA A 83 -4.28 -13.23 -13.33
N ALA A 84 -4.32 -13.11 -11.99
CA ALA A 84 -3.90 -11.89 -11.31
C ALA A 84 -2.46 -11.52 -11.69
N ILE A 85 -2.21 -10.26 -12.01
CA ILE A 85 -0.88 -9.75 -12.34
C ILE A 85 -0.18 -9.36 -11.05
N ARG A 86 0.93 -10.02 -10.75
CA ARG A 86 1.76 -9.75 -9.56
C ARG A 86 2.95 -8.86 -9.94
N LEU A 87 3.09 -7.74 -9.25
CA LEU A 87 4.24 -6.86 -9.32
C LEU A 87 5.01 -6.98 -8.01
N GLY A 88 6.25 -7.45 -8.08
CA GLY A 88 7.11 -7.61 -6.92
C GLY A 88 7.81 -6.31 -6.56
N TYR A 89 7.95 -6.01 -5.28
CA TYR A 89 8.79 -4.92 -4.79
C TYR A 89 9.71 -5.38 -3.66
N ALA A 90 11.00 -5.09 -3.80
CA ALA A 90 12.06 -5.43 -2.85
C ALA A 90 12.87 -4.20 -2.45
N ARG A 91 13.25 -4.12 -1.17
CA ARG A 91 14.07 -3.01 -0.65
C ARG A 91 15.15 -3.53 0.30
N CYS A 92 16.37 -3.04 0.15
CA CYS A 92 17.47 -3.30 1.09
C CYS A 92 18.24 -2.01 1.45
N SER A 93 18.74 -1.95 2.69
CA SER A 93 19.58 -0.84 3.18
C SER A 93 21.08 -1.07 2.98
N THR A 94 21.53 -2.32 2.79
CA THR A 94 22.93 -2.73 2.62
C THR A 94 23.08 -3.80 1.54
N VAL A 95 24.28 -3.94 0.94
CA VAL A 95 24.55 -4.94 -0.11
C VAL A 95 24.60 -6.36 0.47
N GLY A 96 24.03 -7.34 -0.22
CA GLY A 96 24.36 -8.76 -0.03
C GLY A 96 23.13 -9.67 0.00
N GLN A 97 23.10 -10.56 0.99
CA GLN A 97 22.16 -11.70 1.10
C GLN A 97 20.69 -11.32 1.23
N GLU A 98 20.38 -10.17 1.85
CA GLU A 98 18.99 -9.80 2.12
C GLU A 98 18.20 -9.47 0.85
N LEU A 99 18.84 -8.83 -0.14
CA LEU A 99 18.16 -8.48 -1.39
C LEU A 99 17.92 -9.73 -2.23
N GLN A 100 18.91 -10.60 -2.34
CA GLN A 100 18.78 -11.83 -3.12
C GLN A 100 17.69 -12.74 -2.55
N SER A 101 17.65 -12.91 -1.23
CA SER A 101 16.58 -13.67 -0.56
C SER A 101 15.19 -13.08 -0.84
N GLN A 102 15.07 -11.76 -0.96
CA GLN A 102 13.80 -11.14 -1.34
C GLN A 102 13.44 -11.41 -2.79
N LEU A 103 14.40 -11.29 -3.72
CA LEU A 103 14.17 -11.58 -5.13
C LEU A 103 13.77 -13.03 -5.36
N ASP A 104 14.42 -13.97 -4.66
CA ASP A 104 14.10 -15.40 -4.75
C ASP A 104 12.67 -15.68 -4.24
N ALA A 105 12.25 -15.05 -3.14
CA ALA A 105 10.89 -15.14 -2.63
C ALA A 105 9.85 -14.57 -3.63
N LEU A 106 10.14 -13.42 -4.23
CA LEU A 106 9.27 -12.79 -5.23
C LEU A 106 9.20 -13.61 -6.53
N ALA A 107 10.29 -14.26 -6.92
CA ALA A 107 10.32 -15.20 -8.04
C ALA A 107 9.45 -16.43 -7.75
N GLY A 108 9.51 -16.97 -6.52
CA GLY A 108 8.63 -18.05 -6.05
C GLY A 108 7.15 -17.68 -6.08
N ALA A 109 6.82 -16.41 -5.85
CA ALA A 109 5.47 -15.88 -5.97
C ALA A 109 5.02 -15.59 -7.41
N GLN A 110 5.85 -15.89 -8.42
CA GLN A 110 5.55 -15.69 -9.85
C GLN A 110 5.23 -14.22 -10.20
N CYS A 111 5.96 -13.28 -9.59
CA CYS A 111 5.84 -11.86 -9.93
C CYS A 111 6.24 -11.62 -11.40
N THR A 112 5.34 -11.01 -12.18
CA THR A 112 5.55 -10.71 -13.60
C THR A 112 6.69 -9.72 -13.81
N ARG A 113 6.82 -8.76 -12.88
CA ARG A 113 7.90 -7.77 -12.89
C ARG A 113 8.27 -7.44 -11.46
N VAL A 114 9.57 -7.37 -11.19
CA VAL A 114 10.09 -7.08 -9.85
C VAL A 114 10.87 -5.76 -9.89
N PHE A 115 10.52 -4.87 -8.98
CA PHE A 115 11.19 -3.60 -8.74
C PHE A 115 12.06 -3.74 -7.50
N SER A 116 13.33 -3.37 -7.59
CA SER A 116 14.24 -3.46 -6.46
C SER A 116 15.01 -2.16 -6.27
N GLU A 117 15.05 -1.67 -5.03
CA GLU A 117 15.81 -0.47 -4.68
C GLU A 117 16.74 -0.71 -3.50
N LYS A 118 17.93 -0.11 -3.62
CA LYS A 118 18.96 -0.12 -2.58
C LYS A 118 19.01 1.26 -1.93
N ILE A 119 18.10 1.48 -0.99
CA ILE A 119 17.89 2.79 -0.37
C ILE A 119 17.81 2.62 1.15
N SER A 120 18.57 3.45 1.87
CA SER A 120 18.48 3.52 3.33
C SER A 120 17.08 3.98 3.75
N THR A 121 16.56 3.45 4.85
CA THR A 121 15.28 3.89 5.44
C THR A 121 15.23 5.39 5.75
N ARG A 122 16.36 6.10 5.77
CA ARG A 122 16.39 7.56 5.99
C ARG A 122 15.98 8.38 4.76
N VAL A 123 16.08 7.83 3.55
CA VAL A 123 15.75 8.54 2.31
C VAL A 123 14.24 8.51 2.11
N LYS A 124 13.64 9.66 1.77
CA LYS A 124 12.20 9.80 1.56
C LYS A 124 11.75 9.36 0.17
N GLU A 125 12.54 9.65 -0.85
CA GLU A 125 12.21 9.35 -2.24
C GLU A 125 12.48 7.87 -2.56
N ARG A 126 11.52 7.24 -3.23
CA ARG A 126 11.55 5.82 -3.60
C ARG A 126 11.17 5.64 -5.06
N PRO A 127 12.13 5.88 -5.97
CA PRO A 127 11.83 5.91 -7.40
C PRO A 127 11.36 4.55 -7.93
N GLU A 128 11.81 3.42 -7.38
CA GLU A 128 11.39 2.10 -7.85
C GLU A 128 10.01 1.71 -7.33
N LEU A 129 9.68 2.06 -6.08
CA LEU A 129 8.30 1.93 -5.59
C LEU A 129 7.31 2.76 -6.41
N GLU A 130 7.67 4.01 -6.73
CA GLU A 130 6.81 4.89 -7.54
C GLU A 130 6.60 4.33 -8.95
N LYS A 131 7.64 3.78 -9.59
CA LYS A 131 7.52 3.08 -10.88
C LYS A 131 6.63 1.84 -10.78
N ALA A 132 6.73 1.07 -9.69
CA ALA A 132 5.87 -0.10 -9.48
C ALA A 132 4.39 0.31 -9.38
N LEU A 133 4.09 1.37 -8.63
CA LEU A 133 2.73 1.90 -8.49
C LEU A 133 2.20 2.50 -9.80
N ALA A 134 3.05 3.23 -10.54
CA ALA A 134 2.68 3.78 -11.84
C ALA A 134 2.30 2.66 -12.83
N LEU A 135 3.13 1.62 -12.94
CA LEU A 135 2.83 0.47 -13.78
C LEU A 135 1.55 -0.25 -13.32
N ALA A 136 1.36 -0.43 -12.01
CA ALA A 136 0.15 -1.03 -11.46
C ALA A 136 -1.11 -0.28 -11.89
N ARG A 137 -1.09 1.06 -11.83
CA ARG A 137 -2.19 1.93 -12.28
C ARG A 137 -2.44 1.83 -13.77
N GLU A 138 -1.38 1.85 -14.58
CA GLU A 138 -1.49 1.70 -16.04
C GLU A 138 -2.16 0.37 -16.40
N ILE A 139 -1.75 -0.73 -15.77
CA ILE A 139 -2.35 -2.06 -15.96
C ILE A 139 -3.82 -2.05 -15.52
N ARG A 140 -4.13 -1.45 -14.36
CA ARG A 140 -5.51 -1.35 -13.84
C ARG A 140 -6.43 -0.59 -14.80
N GLN A 141 -5.93 0.50 -15.40
CA GLN A 141 -6.67 1.31 -16.37
C GLN A 141 -6.86 0.58 -17.70
N ALA A 142 -5.84 -0.15 -18.16
CA ALA A 142 -5.91 -0.91 -19.41
C ALA A 142 -6.79 -2.17 -19.30
N ALA A 143 -6.81 -2.81 -18.12
CA ALA A 143 -7.51 -4.06 -17.86
C ALA A 143 -8.31 -4.01 -16.54
N PRO A 144 -9.46 -3.31 -16.50
CA PRO A 144 -10.25 -3.12 -15.26
C PRO A 144 -10.78 -4.43 -14.66
N GLY A 145 -10.93 -5.48 -15.48
CA GLY A 145 -11.34 -6.81 -15.03
C GLY A 145 -10.21 -7.69 -14.51
N GLN A 146 -8.95 -7.24 -14.49
CA GLN A 146 -7.82 -8.05 -14.03
C GLN A 146 -7.34 -7.57 -12.65
N ALA A 147 -7.14 -8.51 -11.73
CA ALA A 147 -6.59 -8.19 -10.42
C ALA A 147 -5.11 -7.83 -10.55
N VAL A 148 -4.73 -6.69 -10.01
CA VAL A 148 -3.33 -6.26 -9.91
C VAL A 148 -2.92 -6.35 -8.45
N ILE A 149 -1.85 -7.08 -8.18
CA ILE A 149 -1.34 -7.38 -6.84
C ILE A 149 0.07 -6.81 -6.74
N LEU A 150 0.30 -5.95 -5.75
CA LEU A 150 1.63 -5.55 -5.33
C LEU A 150 2.13 -6.56 -4.28
N THR A 151 3.14 -7.34 -4.64
CA THR A 151 3.71 -8.39 -3.79
C THR A 151 5.00 -7.91 -3.14
N VAL A 152 5.08 -8.05 -1.82
CA VAL A 152 6.28 -7.74 -1.03
C VAL A 152 6.55 -8.84 -0.03
N VAL A 153 7.82 -9.02 0.32
CA VAL A 153 8.21 -10.13 1.21
C VAL A 153 7.75 -9.88 2.64
N GLU A 154 7.93 -8.66 3.14
CA GLU A 154 7.52 -8.27 4.48
C GLU A 154 7.06 -6.81 4.51
N MET A 155 6.18 -6.47 5.45
CA MET A 155 5.65 -5.12 5.63
C MET A 155 6.74 -4.05 5.84
N LYS A 156 7.82 -4.39 6.56
CA LYS A 156 8.97 -3.48 6.78
C LYS A 156 9.73 -3.13 5.50
N ARG A 157 9.49 -3.83 4.38
CA ARG A 157 10.04 -3.47 3.05
C ARG A 157 9.20 -2.37 2.41
N LEU A 158 7.89 -2.40 2.66
CA LEU A 158 6.90 -1.52 2.09
C LEU A 158 6.86 -0.15 2.77
N ALA A 159 6.92 -0.07 4.11
CA ALA A 159 6.86 1.19 4.86
C ALA A 159 7.92 1.26 5.97
N ARG A 160 8.29 2.48 6.38
CA ARG A 160 9.25 2.73 7.48
C ARG A 160 8.57 2.93 8.83
N ASN A 161 7.31 3.36 8.81
CA ASN A 161 6.51 3.64 9.98
C ASN A 161 5.03 3.51 9.64
N ALA A 162 4.20 3.57 10.69
CA ALA A 162 2.74 3.52 10.61
C ALA A 162 2.17 4.51 9.60
N ALA A 163 2.57 5.78 9.70
CA ALA A 163 2.01 6.85 8.88
C ALA A 163 2.26 6.62 7.39
N GLU A 164 3.47 6.20 7.03
CA GLU A 164 3.81 5.87 5.64
C GLU A 164 3.06 4.64 5.14
N LEU A 165 2.87 3.63 6.00
CA LEU A 165 2.05 2.47 5.68
C LEU A 165 0.60 2.90 5.43
N MET A 166 0.03 3.74 6.30
CA MET A 166 -1.32 4.29 6.15
C MET A 166 -1.52 5.01 4.82
N SER A 167 -0.60 5.95 4.50
CA SER A 167 -0.69 6.69 3.24
C SER A 167 -0.59 5.77 2.03
N LEU A 168 0.28 4.76 2.08
CA LEU A 168 0.43 3.81 0.98
C LEU A 168 -0.78 2.89 0.85
N SER A 169 -1.32 2.39 1.97
CA SER A 169 -2.55 1.59 2.00
C SER A 169 -3.73 2.35 1.41
N ALA A 170 -3.92 3.62 1.78
CA ALA A 170 -4.96 4.47 1.20
C ALA A 170 -4.76 4.67 -0.31
N THR A 171 -3.50 4.81 -0.76
CA THR A 171 -3.17 4.93 -2.18
C THR A 171 -3.51 3.66 -2.94
N LEU A 172 -3.08 2.49 -2.45
CA LEU A 172 -3.39 1.19 -3.04
C LEU A 172 -4.91 0.95 -3.10
N GLN A 173 -5.63 1.33 -2.05
CA GLN A 173 -7.09 1.24 -2.01
C GLN A 173 -7.76 2.13 -3.06
N ALA A 174 -7.36 3.40 -3.16
CA ALA A 174 -7.89 4.33 -4.16
C ALA A 174 -7.63 3.85 -5.60
N ASP A 175 -6.48 3.22 -5.83
CA ASP A 175 -6.10 2.65 -7.12
C ASP A 175 -6.68 1.24 -7.37
N GLY A 176 -7.34 0.65 -6.36
CA GLY A 176 -7.88 -0.72 -6.39
C GLY A 176 -6.81 -1.81 -6.53
N ILE A 177 -5.57 -1.53 -6.13
CA ILE A 177 -4.44 -2.46 -6.17
C ILE A 177 -4.44 -3.30 -4.90
N GLN A 178 -4.35 -4.62 -5.05
CA GLN A 178 -4.26 -5.55 -3.92
C GLN A 178 -2.83 -5.59 -3.36
N LEU A 179 -2.68 -5.94 -2.08
CA LEU A 179 -1.37 -6.10 -1.43
C LEU A 179 -1.15 -7.56 -1.06
N GLU A 180 -0.01 -8.14 -1.42
CA GLU A 180 0.39 -9.49 -1.00
C GLU A 180 1.65 -9.42 -0.13
N LEU A 181 1.57 -10.06 1.03
CA LEU A 181 2.69 -10.24 1.96
C LEU A 181 3.10 -11.71 1.95
N LEU A 182 4.36 -12.01 1.62
CA LEU A 182 4.86 -13.39 1.51
C LEU A 182 5.36 -13.98 2.85
N SER A 183 5.67 -13.12 3.82
CA SER A 183 6.23 -13.53 5.11
C SER A 183 5.78 -12.59 6.23
N GLY A 184 5.86 -13.10 7.46
CA GLY A 184 5.46 -12.42 8.69
C GLY A 184 4.06 -12.84 9.17
N PRO A 185 3.61 -12.26 10.30
CA PRO A 185 2.35 -12.65 10.95
C PRO A 185 1.11 -12.34 10.11
N LEU A 186 1.23 -11.49 9.10
CA LEU A 186 0.17 -11.05 8.20
C LEU A 186 0.45 -11.53 6.77
N THR A 187 0.87 -12.78 6.64
CA THR A 187 1.06 -13.40 5.31
C THR A 187 -0.30 -13.57 4.63
N GLY A 188 -0.43 -13.16 3.37
CA GLY A 188 -1.66 -13.28 2.61
C GLY A 188 -1.85 -12.19 1.56
N VAL A 189 -2.94 -12.32 0.78
CA VAL A 189 -3.39 -11.32 -0.20
C VAL A 189 -4.54 -10.51 0.40
N TYR A 190 -4.40 -9.20 0.36
CA TYR A 190 -5.33 -8.24 0.92
C TYR A 190 -6.00 -7.43 -0.20
N ASP A 191 -7.29 -7.66 -0.36
CA ASP A 191 -8.12 -6.89 -1.28
C ASP A 191 -8.67 -5.65 -0.58
N PRO A 192 -8.36 -4.43 -1.07
CA PRO A 192 -8.87 -3.19 -0.49
C PRO A 192 -10.39 -3.01 -0.63
N ASN A 193 -11.06 -3.73 -1.54
CA ASN A 193 -12.51 -3.69 -1.76
C ASN A 193 -13.24 -4.94 -1.21
N GLY A 194 -12.49 -5.89 -0.63
CA GLY A 194 -13.02 -7.16 -0.12
C GLY A 194 -12.72 -7.39 1.36
N ALA A 195 -12.65 -8.66 1.78
CA ALA A 195 -12.40 -9.06 3.17
C ALA A 195 -11.04 -8.57 3.73
N GLY A 196 -10.11 -8.11 2.86
CA GLY A 196 -8.82 -7.56 3.25
C GLY A 196 -8.84 -6.09 3.66
N ALA A 197 -9.93 -5.35 3.44
CA ALA A 197 -10.03 -3.93 3.76
C ALA A 197 -9.81 -3.64 5.25
N ILE A 198 -10.33 -4.51 6.14
CA ILE A 198 -10.09 -4.41 7.59
C ILE A 198 -8.61 -4.60 7.92
N VAL A 199 -7.88 -5.44 7.18
CA VAL A 199 -6.46 -5.66 7.44
C VAL A 199 -5.66 -4.40 7.12
N PHE A 200 -6.00 -3.65 6.06
CA PHE A 200 -5.40 -2.34 5.82
C PHE A 200 -5.68 -1.35 6.97
N ALA A 201 -6.90 -1.36 7.54
CA ALA A 201 -7.26 -0.52 8.67
C ALA A 201 -6.62 -0.95 10.01
N VAL A 202 -6.44 -2.26 10.24
CA VAL A 202 -5.76 -2.78 11.43
C VAL A 202 -4.25 -2.58 11.33
N LEU A 203 -3.67 -2.75 10.13
CA LEU A 203 -2.27 -2.43 9.84
C LEU A 203 -1.96 -0.95 10.06
N ALA A 204 -2.90 -0.08 9.69
CA ALA A 204 -2.82 1.35 9.95
C ALA A 204 -2.68 1.65 11.46
N VAL A 205 -3.42 0.93 12.31
CA VAL A 205 -3.43 1.12 13.78
C VAL A 205 -2.27 0.41 14.49
N SER A 206 -1.89 -0.80 14.05
CA SER A 206 -0.90 -1.65 14.74
C SER A 206 0.51 -1.05 14.78
N ALA A 207 0.84 -0.18 13.84
CA ALA A 207 2.17 0.38 13.74
C ALA A 207 2.44 1.53 14.74
N GLU A 208 1.40 2.09 15.37
CA GLU A 208 1.55 2.97 16.55
C GLU A 208 1.93 2.16 17.80
N VAL A 209 1.35 0.97 17.95
CA VAL A 209 1.63 0.04 19.07
C VAL A 209 3.07 -0.47 19.02
N GLU A 210 3.59 -0.83 17.84
CA GLU A 210 4.99 -1.26 17.72
C GLU A 210 5.98 -0.14 18.05
N ARG A 211 5.68 1.10 17.65
CA ARG A 211 6.53 2.26 17.96
C ARG A 211 6.59 2.53 19.46
N GLU A 212 5.44 2.46 20.14
CA GLU A 212 5.39 2.62 21.58
C GLU A 212 6.07 1.45 22.30
N GLY A 213 5.90 0.21 21.81
CA GLY A 213 6.57 -0.97 22.38
C GLY A 213 8.10 -0.94 22.26
N ILE A 214 8.66 -0.42 21.17
CA ILE A 214 10.13 -0.20 21.06
C ILE A 214 10.58 0.85 22.06
N ARG A 215 9.80 1.94 22.22
CA ARG A 215 10.10 3.01 23.16
C ARG A 215 10.07 2.52 24.60
N GLU A 216 9.01 1.81 25.01
CA GLU A 216 8.89 1.19 26.33
C GLU A 216 10.08 0.27 26.63
N LYS A 217 10.40 -0.67 25.74
CA LYS A 217 11.55 -1.57 25.92
C LYS A 217 12.89 -0.82 26.02
N THR A 218 13.03 0.28 25.29
CA THR A 218 14.24 1.11 25.37
C THR A 218 14.32 1.80 26.73
N LEU A 219 13.22 2.34 27.24
CA LEU A 219 13.14 2.96 28.56
C LEU A 219 13.38 1.94 29.68
N GLU A 220 12.79 0.75 29.59
CA GLU A 220 13.04 -0.36 30.51
C GLU A 220 14.52 -0.80 30.49
N GLY A 221 15.13 -0.88 29.31
CA GLY A 221 16.55 -1.18 29.16
C GLY A 221 17.46 -0.12 29.76
N LEU A 222 17.13 1.16 29.57
CA LEU A 222 17.83 2.29 30.18
C LEU A 222 17.69 2.30 31.70
N ASP A 223 16.48 2.04 32.22
CA ASP A 223 16.24 1.95 33.66
C ASP A 223 16.99 0.76 34.28
N ALA A 224 16.97 -0.41 33.64
CA ALA A 224 17.73 -1.57 34.06
C ALA A 224 19.26 -1.32 34.04
N ALA A 225 19.77 -0.57 33.05
CA ALA A 225 21.16 -0.15 32.99
C ALA A 225 21.50 0.86 34.09
N ALA A 226 20.62 1.83 34.34
CA ALA A 226 20.78 2.82 35.41
C ALA A 226 20.82 2.16 36.80
N ARG A 227 19.97 1.17 37.07
CA ARG A 227 20.03 0.36 38.31
C ARG A 227 21.35 -0.39 38.48
N LYS A 228 22.05 -0.68 37.38
CA LYS A 228 23.40 -1.29 37.38
C LYS A 228 24.53 -0.24 37.41
N GLY A 229 24.21 1.05 37.57
CA GLY A 229 25.17 2.16 37.59
C GLY A 229 25.57 2.68 36.20
N ASN A 230 25.01 2.13 35.12
CA ASN A 230 25.26 2.57 33.75
C ASN A 230 24.19 3.57 33.31
N HIS A 231 24.40 4.85 33.62
CA HIS A 231 23.46 5.94 33.33
C HIS A 231 23.51 6.47 31.89
N GLY A 232 24.39 5.93 31.04
CA GLY A 232 24.59 6.41 29.67
C GLY A 232 25.10 7.86 29.61
N GLY A 233 25.02 8.49 28.43
CA GLY A 233 25.46 9.87 28.22
C GLY A 233 26.93 10.04 27.82
N ARG A 234 27.32 11.28 27.53
CA ARG A 234 28.69 11.62 27.16
C ARG A 234 29.58 11.55 28.40
N PRO A 235 30.67 10.76 28.41
CA PRO A 235 31.60 10.72 29.54
C PRO A 235 32.11 12.11 29.91
N THR A 236 32.27 12.36 31.21
CA THR A 236 32.82 13.64 31.69
C THR A 236 34.27 13.76 31.22
N VAL A 237 34.62 14.93 30.68
CA VAL A 237 36.00 15.20 30.19
C VAL A 237 36.91 15.67 31.34
N VAL A 238 36.31 16.01 32.48
CA VAL A 238 36.98 16.43 33.72
C VAL A 238 36.99 15.24 34.67
N ASP A 239 38.19 14.80 35.01
CA ASP A 239 38.46 13.85 36.09
C ASP A 239 38.71 14.61 37.41
N ASP A 240 38.69 13.89 38.53
CA ASP A 240 38.85 14.48 39.86
C ASP A 240 40.21 15.16 40.04
N ASP A 241 41.25 14.63 39.38
CA ASP A 241 42.60 15.20 39.40
C ASP A 241 42.67 16.57 38.70
N LYS A 242 42.06 16.70 37.52
CA LYS A 242 41.94 17.99 36.83
C LYS A 242 41.08 18.96 37.63
N LEU A 243 40.03 18.48 38.31
CA LEU A 243 39.19 19.32 39.16
C LEU A 243 39.98 19.85 40.38
N ALA A 244 40.73 18.99 41.05
CA ALA A 244 41.58 19.35 42.20
C ALA A 244 42.68 20.33 41.78
N ALA A 245 43.36 20.05 40.67
CA ALA A 245 44.38 20.93 40.10
C ALA A 245 43.79 22.30 39.71
N ALA A 246 42.60 22.32 39.11
CA ALA A 246 41.92 23.55 38.74
C ALA A 246 41.52 24.40 39.96
N ARG A 247 40.95 23.78 41.01
CA ARG A 247 40.59 24.46 42.26
C ARG A 247 41.82 25.04 42.97
N ALA A 248 42.91 24.28 43.04
CA ALA A 248 44.16 24.73 43.65
C ALA A 248 44.79 25.90 42.89
N ARG A 249 44.71 25.91 41.56
CA ARG A 249 45.20 27.03 40.71
C ARG A 249 44.30 28.26 40.80
N HIS A 250 42.99 28.06 40.83
CA HIS A 250 42.02 29.14 41.02
C HIS A 250 42.19 29.82 42.37
N ALA A 251 42.40 29.06 43.46
CA ALA A 251 42.67 29.59 44.80
C ALA A 251 43.97 30.42 44.87
N LYS A 252 44.93 30.17 43.95
CA LYS A 252 46.17 30.96 43.80
C LYS A 252 45.98 32.22 42.94
N GLY A 253 44.76 32.51 42.49
CA GLY A 253 44.43 33.70 41.69
C GLY A 253 44.72 33.57 40.20
N GLU A 254 44.99 32.36 39.69
CA GLU A 254 45.19 32.15 38.25
C GLU A 254 43.86 32.31 37.48
N SER A 255 43.90 32.99 36.32
CA SER A 255 42.68 33.22 35.54
C SER A 255 42.08 31.92 34.99
N VAL A 256 40.75 31.84 34.96
CA VAL A 256 40.00 30.68 34.42
C VAL A 256 40.43 30.33 32.99
N THR A 257 40.79 31.33 32.18
CA THR A 257 41.29 31.12 30.82
C THR A 257 42.65 30.40 30.79
N ALA A 258 43.57 30.78 31.69
CA ALA A 258 44.89 30.14 31.79
C ALA A 258 44.77 28.70 32.31
N ILE A 259 43.95 28.48 33.33
CA ILE A 259 43.68 27.14 33.90
C ILE A 259 43.04 26.23 32.84
N ALA A 260 42.03 26.70 32.12
CA ALA A 260 41.36 25.96 31.05
C ALA A 260 42.34 25.51 29.95
N LYS A 261 43.22 26.43 29.51
CA LYS A 261 44.25 26.13 28.51
C LYS A 261 45.26 25.10 29.02
N ALA A 262 45.71 25.23 30.27
CA ALA A 262 46.70 24.34 30.86
C ALA A 262 46.18 22.92 31.09
N LEU A 263 44.89 22.77 31.40
CA LEU A 263 44.25 21.47 31.66
C LEU A 263 43.57 20.85 30.42
N GLY A 264 43.60 21.55 29.28
CA GLY A 264 42.98 21.07 28.04
C GLY A 264 41.45 20.98 28.10
N ILE A 265 40.81 21.76 28.97
CA ILE A 265 39.35 21.77 29.18
C ILE A 265 38.76 23.09 28.66
N SER A 266 37.53 23.07 28.14
CA SER A 266 36.87 24.31 27.71
C SER A 266 36.57 25.23 28.90
N ARG A 267 36.66 26.56 28.69
CA ARG A 267 36.29 27.55 29.74
C ARG A 267 34.89 27.31 30.29
N ALA A 268 33.93 26.98 29.44
CA ALA A 268 32.54 26.72 29.83
C ALA A 268 32.38 25.48 30.72
N THR A 269 33.18 24.44 30.48
CA THR A 269 33.24 23.24 31.33
C THR A 269 33.87 23.59 32.68
N LEU A 270 34.95 24.37 32.68
CA LEU A 270 35.63 24.80 33.90
C LEU A 270 34.72 25.67 34.80
N TYR A 271 33.99 26.62 34.21
CA TYR A 271 33.01 27.43 34.93
C TYR A 271 31.87 26.60 35.54
N ARG A 272 31.37 25.57 34.85
CA ARG A 272 30.35 24.66 35.40
C ARG A 272 30.80 23.91 36.64
N HIS A 273 32.10 23.65 36.78
CA HIS A 273 32.66 22.84 37.86
C HIS A 273 33.24 23.66 39.03
N ILE A 274 33.64 24.91 38.78
CA ILE A 274 34.21 25.82 39.79
C ILE A 274 33.19 26.89 40.21
N GLY A 275 32.22 27.22 39.37
CA GLY A 275 31.18 28.23 39.61
C GLY A 275 29.96 27.75 40.39
N GLU A 276 29.98 26.53 40.94
CA GLU A 276 28.93 25.99 41.81
C GLU A 276 29.30 26.09 43.30
N SER A 277 30.21 27.02 43.63
CA SER A 277 30.58 27.38 45.00
C SER A 277 30.65 28.89 45.12
N ALA A 278 29.48 29.53 45.08
CA ALA A 278 29.24 30.88 45.55
C ALA A 278 27.96 30.86 46.40
#